data_AF-A0ABD0RHX6-F1
#
_entry.id   AF-A0ABD0RHX6-F1
#
_cell.length_a   1.000
_cell.length_b   1.000
_cell.length_c   1.000
_cell.angle_alpha   90.00
_cell.angle_beta   90.00
_cell.angle_gamma   90.00
#
_symmetry.space_group_name_H-M   'P 1'
#
loop_
_entity.id
_entity.type
_entity.pdbx_description
1 polymer ?
#
loop_
_entity_poly.entity_id
_entity_poly.type
_entity_poly.pdbx_seq_one_letter_code
_entity_poly.pdbx_strand_id
1 'polypeptide(L)' 'PSDDENSDNSNECVVCLSDLRDTLILPCRHLCLCNSCADTLRYQANNCPICRL' A
#
# COMPACT_ATOMS: atom_id res chain seq x y z
N PRO A 1 3.48 24.84 21.67
CA PRO A 1 2.49 23.94 21.05
C PRO A 1 3.19 23.16 19.93
N SER A 2 3.77 22.02 20.31
CA SER A 2 4.38 21.09 19.37
C SER A 2 3.24 20.28 18.76
N ASP A 3 2.58 20.85 17.75
CA ASP A 3 1.61 20.10 16.97
C ASP A 3 2.44 19.20 16.05
N ASP A 4 2.67 17.97 16.53
CA ASP A 4 3.15 16.82 15.77
C ASP A 4 2.16 16.53 14.63
N GLU A 5 2.15 17.36 13.59
CA GLU A 5 1.42 17.11 12.36
C GLU A 5 2.18 16.05 11.56
N ASN A 6 1.91 14.80 11.96
CA ASN A 6 2.17 13.53 11.31
C ASN A 6 1.76 13.55 9.83
N SER A 7 2.49 14.28 8.99
CA SER A 7 2.09 14.63 7.64
C SER A 7 2.64 13.70 6.55
N ASP A 8 3.14 12.50 6.89
CA ASP A 8 3.82 11.63 5.91
C ASP A 8 3.40 10.14 5.90
N ASN A 9 2.31 9.76 6.58
CA ASN A 9 1.68 8.44 6.38
C ASN A 9 1.10 8.27 4.96
N SER A 10 1.11 9.35 4.18
CA SER A 10 1.00 9.32 2.73
C SER A 10 1.97 8.36 2.09
N ASN A 11 3.07 7.93 2.77
CA ASN A 11 4.12 6.89 2.58
C ASN A 11 3.81 5.39 2.69
N GLU A 12 2.82 5.03 3.52
CA GLU A 12 2.72 3.66 4.05
C GLU A 12 1.77 2.75 3.29
N CYS A 13 2.02 1.45 3.38
CA CYS A 13 1.17 0.41 2.85
C CYS A 13 -0.23 0.50 3.43
N VAL A 14 -1.24 0.57 2.57
CA VAL A 14 -2.64 0.71 2.99
C VAL A 14 -3.20 -0.53 3.70
N VAL A 15 -2.44 -1.63 3.75
CA VAL A 15 -2.83 -2.89 4.39
C VAL A 15 -2.21 -3.02 5.78
N CYS A 16 -0.88 -2.91 5.89
CA CYS A 16 -0.19 -3.06 7.18
C CYS A 16 -0.01 -1.75 7.94
N LEU A 17 -0.10 -0.58 7.28
CA LEU A 17 0.13 0.75 7.85
C LEU A 17 1.44 0.85 8.65
N SER A 18 2.47 0.10 8.22
CA SER A 18 3.74 -0.04 8.93
C SER A 18 4.92 0.09 7.97
N ASP A 19 4.88 -0.65 6.85
CA ASP A 19 5.93 -0.59 5.84
C ASP A 19 5.60 0.45 4.77
N LEU A 20 6.65 0.98 4.14
CA LEU A 20 6.52 1.86 2.99
C LEU A 20 6.02 1.10 1.76
N ARG A 21 5.36 1.82 0.87
CA ARG A 21 4.91 1.26 -0.41
C ARG A 21 6.06 1.21 -1.40
N ASP A 22 6.38 0.01 -1.84
CA ASP A 22 7.45 -0.27 -2.78
C ASP A 22 6.98 -1.13 -3.97
N THR A 23 5.71 -1.56 -3.96
CA THR A 23 5.19 -2.52 -4.92
C THR A 23 4.07 -1.93 -5.79
N LEU A 24 4.29 -1.96 -7.11
CA LEU A 24 3.32 -1.55 -8.11
C LEU A 24 2.41 -2.72 -8.51
N ILE A 25 1.10 -2.53 -8.35
CA ILE A 25 0.10 -3.51 -8.81
C ILE A 25 -0.16 -3.32 -10.31
N LEU A 26 -0.06 -4.39 -11.10
CA LEU A 26 -0.38 -4.38 -12.53
C LEU A 26 -1.70 -5.10 -12.80
N PRO A 27 -2.53 -4.62 -13.75
CA PRO A 27 -2.22 -3.59 -14.76
C PRO A 27 -2.45 -2.12 -14.32
N CYS A 28 -3.09 -1.89 -13.17
CA CYS A 28 -3.56 -0.55 -12.78
C CYS A 28 -2.45 0.44 -12.34
N ARG A 29 -1.23 -0.02 -12.09
CA ARG A 29 -0.05 0.75 -11.64
C ARG A 29 -0.26 1.53 -10.33
N HIS A 30 -1.06 1.01 -9.40
CA HIS A 30 -1.20 1.62 -8.08
C HIS A 30 -0.08 1.18 -7.15
N LEU A 31 0.68 2.14 -6.64
CA LEU A 31 1.65 1.96 -5.57
C LEU A 31 0.92 2.13 -4.24
N CYS A 32 0.30 1.05 -3.76
CA CYS A 32 -0.53 1.04 -2.54
C CYS A 32 -0.03 0.05 -1.48
N LEU A 33 0.91 -0.84 -1.81
CA LEU A 33 1.34 -1.94 -0.94
C LEU A 33 2.86 -1.98 -0.76
N CYS A 34 3.28 -2.53 0.37
CA CYS A 34 4.62 -3.08 0.54
C CYS A 34 4.71 -4.48 -0.09
N ASN A 35 5.93 -4.95 -0.31
CA ASN A 35 6.25 -6.23 -0.94
C ASN A 35 5.55 -7.41 -0.25
N SER A 36 5.62 -7.48 1.09
CA SER A 36 5.00 -8.58 1.86
C SER A 36 3.48 -8.63 1.74
N CYS A 37 2.82 -7.47 1.73
CA CYS A 37 1.37 -7.40 1.53
C CYS A 37 0.99 -7.72 0.08
N ALA A 38 1.81 -7.31 -0.89
CA ALA A 38 1.59 -7.61 -2.30
C ALA A 38 1.74 -9.10 -2.62
N ASP A 39 2.72 -9.79 -2.03
CA ASP A 39 2.86 -11.24 -2.15
C ASP A 39 1.63 -11.96 -1.61
N THR A 40 1.16 -11.58 -0.42
CA THR A 40 -0.07 -12.15 0.16
C THR A 40 -1.28 -11.92 -0.75
N LEU A 41 -1.42 -10.71 -1.30
CA LEU A 41 -2.52 -10.35 -2.19
C LEU A 41 -2.50 -11.15 -3.50
N ARG A 42 -1.31 -11.41 -4.05
CA ARG A 42 -1.10 -12.25 -5.24
C ARG A 42 -1.62 -13.67 -5.04
N TYR A 43 -1.50 -14.23 -3.84
CA TYR A 43 -2.02 -15.56 -3.55
C TYR A 43 -3.52 -15.60 -3.24
N GLN A 44 -4.10 -14.49 -2.75
CA GLN A 44 -5.49 -14.47 -2.28
C GLN A 44 -6.49 -13.92 -3.30
N ALA A 45 -6.18 -12.80 -3.95
CA ALA A 45 -7.23 -12.02 -4.62
C ALA A 45 -6.83 -11.44 -5.98
N ASN A 46 -5.55 -11.36 -6.35
CA ASN A 46 -5.05 -10.79 -7.62
C ASN A 46 -5.57 -9.38 -8.02
N ASN A 47 -6.41 -8.74 -7.20
CA ASN A 47 -7.05 -7.48 -7.51
C ASN A 47 -6.46 -6.34 -6.65
N CYS A 48 -6.31 -5.17 -7.24
CA CYS A 48 -5.81 -3.99 -6.55
C CYS A 48 -6.78 -3.52 -5.44
N PRO A 49 -6.32 -3.21 -4.20
CA PRO A 49 -7.18 -2.70 -3.13
C PRO A 49 -7.86 -1.36 -3.46
N ILE A 50 -7.22 -0.54 -4.29
CA ILE A 50 -7.66 0.82 -4.62
C ILE A 50 -8.75 0.81 -5.70
N CYS A 51 -8.48 0.15 -6.83
CA CYS A 51 -9.38 0.19 -7.99
C CYS A 51 -10.14 -1.12 -8.24
N ARG A 52 -9.86 -2.18 -7.46
CA ARG A 52 -10.50 -3.50 -7.55
C ARG A 52 -10.40 -4.20 -8.92
N LEU A 53 -9.57 -3.66 -9.82
CA LEU A 53 -9.13 -4.25 -11.09
C LEU A 53 -8.11 -5.36 -10.85
#